data_AF-X1MHR0-F1
#
_entry.id   AF-X1MHR0-F1
#
_cell.length_a   1.000
_cell.length_b   1.000
_cell.length_c   1.000
_cell.angle_alpha   90.00
_cell.angle_beta   90.00
_cell.angle_gamma   90.00
#
_symmetry.space_group_name_H-M   'P 1'
#
loop_
_entity.id
_entity.type
_entity.pdbx_description
1 polymer ?
#
loop_
_entity_poly.entity_id
_entity_poly.type
_entity_poly.pdbx_seq_one_letter_code
_entity_poly.pdbx_strand_id
1 'polypeptide(L)'
;DEQVRHYFGSGDKWGVSIDYCTQRKQLGTADAVKMVEDLVDGNFLVINGDIFVNQKDINSLTSRNENTLSVVEVEDTNDLGLIELREGRIVHIYEKVEKPPSYMANAGLYLFTPHIFDAISQTSKSPRGGV
;
A
#
# COMPACT_ATOMS: atom_id res chain seq x y z
N ASP A 1 7.51 4.05 17.26
CA ASP A 1 7.37 5.28 16.44
C ASP A 1 8.21 6.45 16.97
N GLU A 2 8.47 6.53 18.28
CA GLU A 2 9.31 7.59 18.89
C GLU A 2 10.68 7.79 18.21
N GLN A 3 11.42 6.71 17.89
CA GLN A 3 12.71 6.82 17.19
C GLN A 3 12.59 7.44 15.80
N VAL A 4 11.53 7.08 15.05
CA VAL A 4 11.25 7.62 13.70
C VAL A 4 10.92 9.10 13.82
N ARG A 5 10.01 9.47 14.74
CA ARG A 5 9.62 10.86 15.01
C ARG A 5 10.81 11.70 15.45
N HIS A 6 11.69 11.16 16.28
CA HIS A 6 12.89 11.85 16.75
C HIS A 6 13.90 12.09 15.61
N TYR A 7 14.11 11.10 14.75
CA TYR A 7 15.05 11.21 13.65
C TYR A 7 14.55 12.17 12.56
N PHE A 8 13.27 12.06 12.18
CA PHE A 8 12.70 12.81 11.06
C PHE A 8 12.05 14.15 11.45
N GLY A 9 11.62 14.34 12.70
CA GLY A 9 10.99 15.59 13.14
C GLY A 9 9.86 16.04 12.20
N SER A 10 9.74 17.33 11.95
CA SER A 10 8.79 17.92 10.99
C SER A 10 9.19 17.75 9.51
N GLY A 11 10.38 17.22 9.22
CA GLY A 11 10.92 17.15 7.86
C GLY A 11 11.73 18.38 7.40
N ASP A 12 11.79 19.46 8.20
CA ASP A 12 12.43 20.74 7.85
C ASP A 12 13.88 20.58 7.35
N LYS A 13 14.63 19.62 7.93
CA LYS A 13 16.00 19.29 7.53
C LYS A 13 16.14 18.89 6.05
N TRP A 14 15.08 18.33 5.46
CA TRP A 14 15.05 17.87 4.07
C TRP A 14 14.16 18.73 3.17
N GLY A 15 13.61 19.84 3.69
CA GLY A 15 12.72 20.71 2.92
C GLY A 15 11.38 20.08 2.58
N VAL A 16 10.89 19.16 3.41
CA VAL A 16 9.57 18.51 3.28
C VAL A 16 8.77 18.67 4.56
N SER A 17 7.46 18.47 4.47
CA SER A 17 6.58 18.40 5.65
C SER A 17 6.27 16.94 5.97
N ILE A 18 6.45 16.54 7.22
CA ILE A 18 6.18 15.19 7.71
C ILE A 18 5.16 15.26 8.84
N ASP A 19 3.99 14.69 8.59
CA ASP A 19 2.98 14.39 9.59
C ASP A 19 3.03 12.92 9.98
N TYR A 20 2.56 12.62 11.20
CA TYR A 20 2.62 11.27 11.74
C TYR A 20 1.28 10.84 12.31
N CYS A 21 0.74 9.77 11.74
CA CYS A 21 -0.42 9.09 12.27
C CYS A 21 -0.02 7.76 12.92
N THR A 22 -0.54 7.47 14.11
CA THR A 22 -0.23 6.22 14.83
C THR A 22 -1.44 5.29 14.80
N GLN A 23 -1.29 4.15 14.11
CA GLN A 23 -2.27 3.06 14.15
C GLN A 23 -2.20 2.36 15.52
N ARG A 24 -3.16 2.62 16.40
CA ARG A 24 -3.14 2.05 17.77
C ARG A 24 -3.44 0.55 17.80
N LYS A 25 -4.18 0.05 16.81
CA LYS A 25 -4.51 -1.37 16.65
C LYS A 25 -4.16 -1.77 15.23
N GLN A 26 -3.36 -2.82 15.06
CA GLN A 26 -2.98 -3.30 13.74
C GLN A 26 -4.16 -4.01 13.07
N LEU A 27 -5.04 -3.22 12.46
CA LEU A 27 -6.25 -3.69 11.78
C LEU A 27 -6.05 -3.84 10.27
N GLY A 28 -4.80 -3.96 9.80
CA GLY A 28 -4.48 -4.13 8.39
C GLY A 28 -4.08 -2.82 7.70
N THR A 29 -3.63 -2.96 6.45
CA THR A 29 -3.12 -1.86 5.62
C THR A 29 -4.23 -0.90 5.22
N ALA A 30 -5.44 -1.39 4.93
CA ALA A 30 -6.54 -0.53 4.53
C ALA A 30 -6.96 0.40 5.68
N ASP A 31 -6.99 -0.11 6.91
CA ASP A 31 -7.24 0.72 8.10
C ASP A 31 -6.18 1.81 8.27
N ALA A 32 -4.90 1.48 8.04
CA ALA A 32 -3.82 2.47 8.08
C ALA A 32 -3.97 3.56 7.02
N VAL A 33 -4.36 3.19 5.79
CA VAL A 33 -4.66 4.14 4.72
C VAL A 33 -5.87 5.01 5.09
N LYS A 34 -6.93 4.45 5.67
CA LYS A 34 -8.12 5.22 6.07
C LYS A 34 -7.80 6.32 7.08
N MET A 35 -6.82 6.11 7.97
CA MET A 35 -6.44 7.14 8.95
C MET A 35 -5.84 8.41 8.35
N VAL A 36 -5.41 8.39 7.08
CA VAL A 36 -4.82 9.55 6.40
C VAL A 36 -5.78 10.23 5.42
N GLU A 37 -7.05 9.84 5.40
CA GLU A 37 -8.07 10.39 4.49
C GLU A 37 -8.13 11.92 4.54
N ASP A 38 -8.16 12.50 5.74
CA ASP A 38 -8.23 13.96 5.93
C ASP A 38 -6.86 14.66 5.77
N LEU A 39 -5.79 13.91 5.45
CA LEU A 39 -4.41 14.42 5.34
C LEU A 39 -3.89 14.43 3.89
N VAL A 40 -4.61 13.81 2.95
CA VAL A 40 -4.17 13.70 1.56
C VAL A 40 -5.16 14.35 0.62
N ASP A 41 -4.64 15.15 -0.30
CA ASP A 41 -5.41 15.78 -1.36
C ASP A 41 -5.07 15.13 -2.72
N GLY A 42 -6.09 14.64 -3.43
CA GLY A 42 -5.92 14.06 -4.76
C GLY A 42 -5.26 12.68 -4.76
N ASN A 43 -4.49 12.38 -5.80
CA ASN A 43 -3.82 11.08 -5.92
C ASN A 43 -2.56 11.04 -5.06
N PHE A 44 -2.36 9.95 -4.33
CA PHE A 44 -1.25 9.81 -3.39
C PHE A 44 -0.59 8.43 -3.47
N LEU A 45 0.68 8.38 -3.07
CA LEU A 45 1.44 7.15 -2.99
C LEU A 45 1.36 6.54 -1.60
N VAL A 46 1.27 5.22 -1.54
CA VAL A 46 1.47 4.45 -0.32
C VAL A 46 2.65 3.52 -0.54
N ILE A 47 3.57 3.51 0.43
CA ILE A 47 4.80 2.74 0.37
C ILE A 47 4.96 2.04 1.73
N ASN A 48 5.14 0.73 1.72
CA ASN A 48 5.47 0.01 2.95
C ASN A 48 6.84 0.46 3.48
N GLY A 49 7.00 0.51 4.81
CA GLY A 49 8.23 1.03 5.43
C GLY A 49 9.44 0.10 5.32
N ASP A 50 9.27 -1.10 4.79
CA ASP A 50 10.27 -2.18 4.72
C ASP A 50 10.68 -2.55 3.28
N ILE A 51 10.23 -1.79 2.28
CA ILE A 51 10.59 -2.02 0.88
C ILE A 51 11.59 -0.99 0.35
N PHE A 52 12.40 -1.41 -0.62
CA PHE A 52 13.27 -0.53 -1.39
C PHE A 52 12.61 -0.21 -2.73
N VAL A 53 12.46 1.08 -3.03
CA VAL A 53 11.87 1.56 -4.27
C VAL A 53 12.85 2.48 -4.99
N ASN A 54 12.97 2.34 -6.30
CA ASN A 54 13.79 3.24 -7.10
C ASN A 54 12.93 4.35 -7.70
N GLN A 55 13.57 5.45 -8.10
CA GLN A 55 12.90 6.59 -8.75
C GLN A 55 12.09 6.17 -9.99
N LYS A 56 12.59 5.20 -10.76
CA LYS A 56 11.90 4.68 -11.95
C LYS A 56 10.54 4.06 -11.60
N ASP A 57 10.46 3.34 -10.48
CA ASP A 57 9.25 2.65 -10.03
C ASP A 57 8.19 3.67 -9.61
N ILE A 58 8.61 4.68 -8.85
CA ILE A 58 7.77 5.84 -8.47
C ILE A 58 7.25 6.55 -9.72
N ASN A 59 8.14 6.93 -10.64
CA ASN A 59 7.75 7.64 -11.87
C ASN A 59 6.79 6.83 -12.74
N SER A 60 6.95 5.50 -12.78
CA SER A 60 6.05 4.62 -13.52
C SER A 60 4.65 4.63 -12.92
N LEU A 61 4.53 4.59 -11.60
CA LEU A 61 3.24 4.66 -10.92
C LEU A 61 2.59 6.04 -11.07
N THR A 62 3.33 7.12 -10.81
CA THR A 62 2.77 8.49 -10.86
C THR A 62 2.35 8.93 -12.26
N SER A 63 2.71 8.17 -13.30
CA SER A 63 2.20 8.36 -14.67
C SER A 63 0.79 7.82 -14.89
N ARG A 64 0.24 7.08 -13.91
CA ARG A 64 -1.12 6.52 -13.93
C ARG A 64 -2.11 7.49 -13.28
N ASN A 65 -3.38 7.33 -13.63
CA ASN A 65 -4.49 8.16 -13.11
C ASN A 65 -5.53 7.36 -12.32
N GLU A 66 -5.30 6.06 -12.15
CA GLU A 66 -6.22 5.12 -11.50
C GLU A 66 -5.49 4.41 -10.36
N ASN A 67 -6.26 3.81 -9.44
CA ASN A 67 -5.71 2.97 -8.39
C ASN A 67 -4.79 1.90 -9.00
N THR A 68 -3.51 1.93 -8.65
CA THR A 68 -2.47 1.10 -9.23
C THR A 68 -1.63 0.48 -8.12
N LEU A 69 -1.37 -0.81 -8.23
CA LEU A 69 -0.48 -1.57 -7.34
C LEU A 69 0.74 -2.04 -8.15
N SER A 70 1.92 -1.91 -7.56
CA SER A 70 3.13 -2.57 -8.08
C SER A 70 3.12 -4.06 -7.76
N VAL A 71 3.52 -4.87 -8.74
CA VAL A 71 3.72 -6.31 -8.54
C VAL A 71 5.15 -6.69 -8.85
N VAL A 72 5.62 -7.77 -8.21
CA VAL A 72 6.92 -8.37 -8.45
C VAL A 72 6.76 -9.87 -8.64
N GLU A 73 7.49 -10.45 -9.58
CA GLU A 73 7.54 -11.89 -9.75
C GLU A 73 8.46 -12.49 -8.68
N VAL A 74 7.99 -13.51 -7.96
CA VAL A 74 8.72 -14.15 -6.87
C VAL A 74 8.73 -15.67 -7.05
N GLU A 75 9.81 -16.31 -6.63
CA GLU A 75 9.91 -17.78 -6.64
C GLU A 75 9.18 -18.41 -5.44
N ASP A 76 9.28 -17.79 -4.27
CA ASP A 76 8.58 -18.20 -3.05
C ASP A 76 7.34 -17.32 -2.82
N THR A 77 6.18 -17.95 -2.80
CA THR A 77 4.87 -17.29 -2.67
C THR A 77 4.28 -17.42 -1.26
N ASN A 78 4.98 -18.11 -0.35
CA ASN A 78 4.48 -18.35 1.00
C ASN A 78 4.24 -17.03 1.75
N ASP A 79 3.10 -16.95 2.44
CA ASP A 79 2.69 -15.81 3.24
C ASP A 79 2.49 -14.47 2.49
N LEU A 80 2.54 -14.45 1.16
CA LEU A 80 2.36 -13.25 0.34
C LEU A 80 0.91 -13.07 -0.16
N GLY A 81 0.57 -11.82 -0.48
CA GLY A 81 -0.62 -11.48 -1.25
C GLY A 81 -0.32 -11.59 -2.74
N LEU A 82 -0.87 -12.60 -3.40
CA LEU A 82 -0.63 -12.91 -4.81
C LEU A 82 -1.69 -12.28 -5.69
N ILE A 83 -1.26 -11.85 -6.88
CA ILE A 83 -2.06 -11.07 -7.80
C ILE A 83 -2.26 -11.86 -9.09
N GLU A 84 -3.51 -12.09 -9.47
CA GLU A 84 -3.84 -12.53 -10.83
C GLU A 84 -4.12 -11.31 -11.70
N LEU A 85 -3.41 -11.22 -12.82
CA LEU A 85 -3.55 -10.17 -13.80
C LEU A 85 -4.19 -10.71 -15.08
N ARG A 86 -5.10 -9.94 -15.67
CA ARG A 86 -5.59 -10.13 -17.05
C ARG A 86 -5.55 -8.80 -17.77
N GLU A 87 -4.86 -8.77 -18.91
CA GLU A 87 -4.73 -7.57 -19.75
C GLU A 87 -4.25 -6.32 -18.97
N GLY A 88 -3.34 -6.52 -18.02
CA GLY A 88 -2.79 -5.45 -17.18
C GLY A 88 -3.70 -4.96 -16.06
N ARG A 89 -4.85 -5.63 -15.82
CA ARG A 89 -5.74 -5.35 -14.68
C ARG A 89 -5.72 -6.47 -13.66
N ILE A 90 -5.87 -6.10 -12.39
CA ILE A 90 -6.05 -7.04 -11.29
C ILE A 90 -7.45 -7.64 -11.41
N VAL A 91 -7.54 -8.96 -11.47
CA VAL A 91 -8.82 -9.68 -11.44
C VAL A 91 -9.04 -10.40 -10.11
N HIS A 92 -7.97 -10.84 -9.45
CA HIS A 92 -8.02 -11.47 -8.14
C HIS A 92 -6.78 -11.14 -7.30
N ILE A 93 -7.00 -11.07 -5.98
CA ILE A 93 -5.96 -11.00 -4.96
C ILE A 93 -6.15 -12.23 -4.06
N TYR A 94 -5.09 -12.99 -3.86
CA TYR A 94 -5.07 -14.21 -3.07
C TYR A 94 -4.16 -14.05 -1.87
N GLU A 95 -4.73 -14.09 -0.67
CA GLU A 95 -3.97 -13.96 0.57
C GLU A 95 -3.57 -15.35 1.09
N LYS A 96 -2.26 -15.64 1.09
CA LYS A 96 -1.67 -16.84 1.73
C LYS A 96 -2.33 -18.16 1.30
N VAL A 97 -2.26 -18.45 0.00
CA VAL A 97 -2.81 -19.68 -0.59
C VAL A 97 -1.73 -20.74 -0.81
N GLU A 98 -2.04 -22.01 -0.52
CA GLU A 98 -1.09 -23.12 -0.70
C GLU A 98 -0.79 -23.45 -2.17
N LYS A 99 -1.76 -23.18 -3.06
CA LYS A 99 -1.64 -23.43 -4.50
C LYS A 99 -1.83 -22.12 -5.26
N PRO A 100 -0.73 -21.39 -5.50
CA PRO A 100 -0.79 -20.08 -6.10
C PRO A 100 -1.19 -20.18 -7.58
N PRO A 101 -2.18 -19.38 -8.05
CA PRO A 101 -2.51 -19.30 -9.47
C PRO A 101 -1.55 -18.37 -10.24
N SER A 102 -0.68 -17.67 -9.53
CA SER A 102 0.23 -16.65 -10.03
C SER A 102 1.47 -16.55 -9.14
N TYR A 103 2.61 -16.19 -9.72
CA TYR A 103 3.86 -15.88 -9.01
C TYR A 103 4.07 -14.36 -8.86
N MET A 104 3.06 -13.56 -9.23
CA MET A 104 3.09 -12.11 -9.04
C MET A 104 2.63 -11.78 -7.62
N ALA A 105 3.52 -11.24 -6.81
CA ALA A 105 3.23 -10.79 -5.46
C ALA A 105 3.02 -9.27 -5.40
N ASN A 106 2.19 -8.81 -4.47
CA ASN A 106 2.09 -7.41 -4.09
C ASN A 106 3.45 -6.88 -3.62
N ALA A 107 3.95 -5.83 -4.29
CA ALA A 107 5.28 -5.27 -4.01
C ALA A 107 5.29 -4.18 -2.93
N GLY A 108 4.14 -3.84 -2.32
CA GLY A 108 4.05 -2.86 -1.24
C GLY A 108 4.14 -1.39 -1.67
N LEU A 109 3.99 -1.11 -2.97
CA LEU A 109 3.98 0.22 -3.55
C LEU A 109 2.67 0.44 -4.32
N TYR A 110 1.97 1.53 -4.00
CA TYR A 110 0.63 1.80 -4.50
C TYR A 110 0.49 3.26 -4.90
N LEU A 111 -0.31 3.51 -5.94
CA LEU A 111 -0.91 4.80 -6.23
C LEU A 111 -2.41 4.67 -5.97
N PHE A 112 -2.96 5.52 -5.12
CA PHE A 112 -4.39 5.60 -4.89
C PHE A 112 -4.96 6.95 -5.30
N THR A 113 -6.19 6.90 -5.78
CA THR A 113 -7.08 8.04 -5.95
C THR A 113 -7.98 8.15 -4.71
N PRO A 114 -8.63 9.30 -4.45
CA PRO A 114 -9.51 9.47 -3.29
C PRO A 114 -10.64 8.43 -3.18
N HIS A 115 -11.05 7.82 -4.31
CA HIS A 115 -12.04 6.74 -4.34
C HIS A 115 -11.65 5.51 -3.51
N ILE A 116 -10.36 5.34 -3.17
CA ILE A 116 -9.93 4.25 -2.29
C ILE A 116 -10.60 4.31 -0.92
N PHE A 117 -10.87 5.51 -0.39
CA PHE A 117 -11.46 5.66 0.95
C PHE A 117 -12.90 5.18 1.01
N ASP A 118 -13.66 5.35 -0.08
CA ASP A 118 -15.01 4.81 -0.22
C ASP A 118 -14.98 3.28 -0.27
N ALA A 119 -14.02 2.70 -1.02
CA ALA A 119 -13.86 1.26 -1.13
C ALA A 119 -13.48 0.63 0.22
N ILE A 120 -12.53 1.25 0.96
CA ILE A 120 -12.13 0.80 2.30
C ILE A 120 -13.33 0.83 3.25
N SER A 121 -14.13 1.90 3.23
CA SER A 121 -15.30 2.04 4.12
C SER A 121 -16.38 0.97 3.87
N GLN A 122 -16.45 0.43 2.65
CA GLN A 122 -17.38 -0.63 2.26
C GLN A 122 -16.81 -2.03 2.49
N THR A 123 -15.52 -2.15 2.82
CA THR A 123 -14.85 -3.43 3.00
C THR A 123 -15.11 -3.99 4.40
N SER A 124 -15.59 -5.22 4.45
CA SER A 124 -15.80 -5.94 5.71
C SER A 124 -14.48 -6.46 6.26
N LYS A 125 -14.40 -6.64 7.59
CA LYS A 125 -13.24 -7.28 8.20
C LYS A 125 -13.02 -8.68 7.62
N SER A 126 -11.78 -8.98 7.30
CA SER A 126 -11.34 -10.33 6.96
C SER A 126 -11.56 -11.30 8.14
N PRO A 127 -11.58 -12.62 7.89
CA PRO A 127 -11.62 -13.64 8.95
C PRO A 127 -10.50 -13.52 9.99
N ARG A 128 -9.41 -12.81 9.66
CA ARG A 128 -8.25 -12.56 10.53
C ARG A 128 -8.33 -11.23 11.30
N GLY A 129 -9.41 -10.47 11.15
CA GLY A 129 -9.71 -9.26 11.92
C GLY A 129 -9.21 -7.94 11.34
N GLY A 130 -8.44 -7.98 10.26
CA GLY A 130 -8.00 -6.78 9.51
C GLY A 130 -8.94 -6.41 8.37
N VAL A 131 -8.93 -5.14 7.96
CA VAL A 131 -9.52 -4.58 6.73
C VAL A 131 -8.42 -4.36 5.71
#